data_AF-A0A7G8H2U9-F1
#
_entry.id   AF-A0A7G8H2U9-F1
#
_cell.length_a   1.000
_cell.length_b   1.000
_cell.length_c   1.000
_cell.angle_alpha   90.00
_cell.angle_beta   90.00
_cell.angle_gamma   90.00
#
_symmetry.space_group_name_H-M   'P 1'
#
loop_
_entity.id
_entity.type
_entity.pdbx_description
1 polymer ?
#
loop_
_entity_poly.entity_id
_entity_poly.type
_entity_poly.pdbx_seq_one_letter_code
_entity_poly.pdbx_strand_id
1 'polypeptide(L)' 'MVNTTQKRVVHFKPDLNSEGTAWVLIRTYHYDPPRPPEPLSHRRVLDQYAIDTWSVMLKRGWRPCRAPAR' A
#
# COMPACT_ATOMS: atom_id res chain seq x y z
N MET A 1 -1.91 3.99 -1.81
CA MET A 1 -2.64 3.79 -3.07
C MET A 1 -4.09 3.49 -2.76
N VAL A 2 -5.03 3.98 -3.56
CA VAL A 2 -6.48 3.74 -3.39
C VAL A 2 -7.07 3.22 -4.69
N ASN A 3 -8.02 2.30 -4.55
CA ASN A 3 -8.93 1.88 -5.59
C ASN A 3 -10.35 2.00 -5.06
N THR A 4 -11.08 3.00 -5.55
CA THR A 4 -12.45 3.29 -5.13
C THR A 4 -13.44 2.27 -5.67
N THR A 5 -13.19 1.69 -6.84
CA THR A 5 -14.03 0.64 -7.44
C THR A 5 -13.99 -0.63 -6.60
N GLN A 6 -12.81 -1.00 -6.11
CA GLN A 6 -12.63 -2.16 -5.24
C GLN A 6 -12.83 -1.84 -3.76
N LYS A 7 -13.10 -0.57 -3.40
CA LYS A 7 -13.17 -0.09 -2.01
C LYS A 7 -11.97 -0.52 -1.17
N ARG A 8 -10.76 -0.34 -1.72
CA ARG A 8 -9.51 -0.76 -1.07
C ARG A 8 -8.50 0.36 -1.04
N VAL A 9 -7.75 0.42 0.04
CA VAL A 9 -6.56 1.27 0.19
C VAL A 9 -5.38 0.41 0.58
N VAL A 10 -4.23 0.69 -0.01
CA VAL A 10 -2.97 -0.02 0.20
C VAL A 10 -1.93 0.98 0.67
N HIS A 11 -1.32 0.69 1.81
CA HIS A 11 -0.25 1.49 2.40
C HIS A 11 1.07 0.73 2.28
N PHE A 12 2.07 1.41 1.71
CA PHE A 12 3.44 0.92 1.61
C PHE A 12 4.25 1.66 2.68
N LYS A 13 4.83 0.92 3.62
CA LYS A 13 5.67 1.47 4.69
C LYS A 13 7.06 0.82 4.62
N PRO A 14 8.15 1.59 4.51
CA PRO A 14 9.50 1.05 4.68
C PRO A 14 9.63 0.35 6.03
N ASP A 15 10.16 -0.87 6.02
CA ASP A 15 10.48 -1.67 7.19
C ASP A 15 12.00 -1.77 7.25
N LEU A 16 12.62 -0.77 7.88
CA LEU A 16 14.07 -0.65 7.99
C LEU A 16 14.56 -1.65 9.05
N ASN A 17 15.01 -2.82 8.61
CA ASN A 17 15.79 -3.73 9.45
C ASN A 17 17.27 -3.36 9.34
N SER A 18 18.00 -3.49 10.46
CA SER A 18 19.40 -3.11 10.59
C SER A 18 20.39 -3.85 9.67
N GLU A 19 19.94 -4.90 8.97
CA GLU A 19 20.76 -5.81 8.15
C GLU A 19 20.94 -5.36 6.69
N GLY A 20 20.70 -4.09 6.35
CA GLY A 20 20.93 -3.54 5.00
C GLY A 20 19.96 -4.04 3.91
N THR A 21 19.08 -4.99 4.23
CA THR A 21 18.02 -5.43 3.32
C THR A 21 16.81 -4.50 3.43
N ALA A 22 16.47 -3.84 2.34
CA ALA A 22 15.32 -2.95 2.26
C ALA A 22 14.01 -3.76 2.18
N TRP A 23 13.27 -3.80 3.28
CA TRP A 23 11.94 -4.39 3.34
C TRP A 23 10.86 -3.31 3.27
N VAL A 24 9.71 -3.69 2.73
CA VAL A 24 8.51 -2.85 2.68
C VAL A 24 7.34 -3.67 3.20
N LEU A 25 6.66 -3.12 4.20
CA LEU A 25 5.40 -3.63 4.71
C LEU A 25 4.26 -3.06 3.87
N ILE A 26 3.56 -3.94 3.15
CA ILE A 26 2.36 -3.62 2.38
C ILE A 26 1.15 -3.99 3.24
N ARG A 27 0.33 -2.99 3.58
CA ARG A 27 -0.92 -3.17 4.33
C ARG A 27 -2.10 -2.82 3.45
N THR A 28 -3.03 -3.75 3.29
CA THR A 28 -4.27 -3.54 2.54
C THR A 28 -5.42 -3.40 3.52
N TYR A 29 -6.25 -2.39 3.30
CA TYR A 29 -7.45 -2.13 4.07
C TYR A 29 -8.66 -2.05 3.15
N HIS A 30 -9.81 -2.46 3.66
CA HIS A 30 -11.10 -2.11 3.09
C HIS A 30 -11.37 -0.64 3.41
N TYR A 31 -11.82 0.12 2.41
CA TYR A 31 -12.08 1.55 2.52
C TYR A 31 -13.45 1.86 1.92
N ASP A 32 -14.44 1.96 2.81
CA ASP A 32 -15.83 2.30 2.47
C ASP A 32 -16.35 3.40 3.40
N PRO A 33 -16.10 4.69 3.06
CA PRO A 33 -16.61 5.81 3.84
C PRO A 33 -18.13 5.71 4.04
N PRO A 34 -18.66 6.02 5.24
CA PRO A 34 -18.00 6.70 6.37
C PRO A 34 -17.26 5.78 7.35
N ARG A 35 -17.19 4.46 7.09
CA ARG A 35 -16.60 3.51 8.04
C ARG A 35 -15.08 3.68 8.09
N PRO A 36 -14.45 3.47 9.27
CA PRO A 36 -13.00 3.46 9.37
C PRO A 36 -12.41 2.33 8.51
N PRO A 37 -11.15 2.46 8.03
CA PRO A 37 -10.54 1.43 7.21
C PRO A 37 -10.30 0.14 8.01
N GLU A 38 -10.78 -0.99 7.49
CA GLU A 38 -10.63 -2.30 8.14
C GLU A 38 -9.45 -3.07 7.55
N PRO A 39 -8.54 -3.65 8.37
CA PRO A 39 -7.39 -4.39 7.86
C PRO A 39 -7.85 -5.66 7.13
N LEU A 40 -7.41 -5.83 5.89
CA LEU A 40 -7.68 -7.02 5.08
C LEU A 40 -6.48 -7.96 5.05
N SER A 41 -5.29 -7.43 4.81
CA SER A 41 -4.07 -8.24 4.72
C SER A 41 -2.82 -7.42 4.95
N HIS A 42 -1.81 -8.06 5.54
CA HIS A 42 -0.47 -7.50 5.72
C HIS A 42 0.56 -8.46 5.15
N ARG A 43 1.53 -7.94 4.43
CA ARG A 43 2.67 -8.74 3.94
C ARG A 43 3.94 -7.90 3.91
N ARG A 44 5.06 -8.54 4.25
CA ARG A 44 6.39 -7.96 4.12
C ARG A 44 7.01 -8.46 2.82
N VAL A 45 7.53 -7.56 2.00
CA VAL A 45 8.19 -7.87 0.72
C VAL A 45 9.49 -7.11 0.60
N LEU A 46 10.42 -7.59 -0.22
CA LEU A 46 11.61 -6.80 -0.56
C LEU A 46 11.20 -5.54 -1.33
N ASP A 47 12.01 -4.49 -1.24
CA ASP A 47 11.75 -3.21 -1.89
C ASP A 47 11.50 -3.35 -3.41
N GLN A 48 12.31 -4.14 -4.11
CA GLN A 48 12.10 -4.41 -5.55
C GLN A 48 10.69 -4.96 -5.85
N TYR A 49 10.22 -5.91 -5.04
CA TYR A 49 8.86 -6.45 -5.19
C TYR A 49 7.77 -5.43 -4.83
N ALA A 50 8.06 -4.50 -3.93
CA ALA A 50 7.15 -3.41 -3.60
C ALA A 50 7.02 -2.43 -4.78
N ILE A 51 8.13 -2.09 -5.43
CA ILE A 51 8.18 -1.26 -6.65
C ILE A 51 7.37 -1.92 -7.78
N ASP A 52 7.58 -3.22 -8.00
CA ASP A 52 6.83 -3.97 -9.02
C ASP A 52 5.33 -4.00 -8.71
N THR A 53 4.97 -4.26 -7.43
CA THR A 53 3.58 -4.24 -6.97
C THR A 53 2.94 -2.87 -7.22
N TRP A 54 3.65 -1.79 -6.89
CA TRP A 54 3.19 -0.42 -7.11
C TRP A 54 2.94 -0.13 -8.60
N SER A 55 3.88 -0.50 -9.46
CA SER A 55 3.77 -0.35 -10.92
C SER A 55 2.57 -1.11 -11.49
N VAL A 56 2.36 -2.37 -11.05
CA VAL A 56 1.20 -3.17 -11.44
C VAL A 56 -0.11 -2.53 -10.96
N MET A 57 -0.15 -2.01 -9.74
CA MET A 57 -1.32 -1.31 -9.22
C MET A 57 -1.66 -0.07 -10.05
N LEU A 58 -0.66 0.74 -10.42
CA LEU A 58 -0.86 1.89 -11.31
C LEU A 58 -1.46 1.48 -12.66
N LYS A 59 -0.90 0.43 -13.29
CA LYS A 59 -1.42 -0.11 -14.57
C LYS A 59 -2.86 -0.61 -14.45
N ARG A 60 -3.27 -1.10 -13.27
CA ARG A 60 -4.64 -1.55 -12.97
C ARG A 60 -5.57 -0.42 -12.52
N GLY A 61 -5.18 0.84 -12.72
CA GLY A 61 -6.00 2.01 -12.42
C GLY A 61 -6.06 2.38 -10.94
N TRP A 62 -5.18 1.82 -10.10
CA TRP A 62 -5.04 2.32 -8.73
C TRP A 62 -4.39 3.70 -8.75
N ARG A 63 -4.79 4.56 -7.81
CA ARG A 63 -4.29 5.93 -7.73
C ARG A 63 -3.41 6.11 -6.49
N PRO A 64 -2.29 6.82 -6.56
CA PRO A 64 -1.55 7.19 -5.36
C PRO A 64 -2.42 8.11 -4.49
N CYS A 65 -2.48 7.82 -3.19
CA CYS A 65 -3.03 8.75 -2.21
C CYS A 65 -1.90 9.69 -1.85
N ARG A 66 -2.01 10.97 -2.17
CA ARG A 66 -1.12 11.95 -1.57
C ARG A 66 -1.52 12.03 -0.09
N ALA A 67 -0.55 11.93 0.81
CA ALA A 67 -0.77 12.40 2.16
C ALA A 67 -1.27 13.86 2.06
N PRO A 68 -2.17 14.32 2.96
CA PRO A 68 -2.49 15.74 3.00
C PRO A 68 -1.17 16.52 3.04
N ALA A 69 -1.04 17.51 2.16
CA ALA A 69 0.11 18.40 2.17
C ALA A 69 0.21 18.94 3.60
N ARG A 70 1.33 18.65 4.26
CA ARG A 70 1.61 19.13 5.61
C ARG A 70 1.92 20.61 5.57
#